data_AF-A0A7C2YUV9-F1
#
_entry.id   AF-A0A7C2YUV9-F1
#
_cell.length_a   1.000
_cell.length_b   1.000
_cell.length_c   1.000
_cell.angle_alpha   90.00
_cell.angle_beta   90.00
_cell.angle_gamma   90.00
#
_symmetry.space_group_name_H-M   'P 1'
#
loop_
_entity.id
_entity.type
_entity.pdbx_description
1 polymer ?
#
loop_
_entity_poly.entity_id
_entity_poly.type
_entity_poly.pdbx_seq_one_letter_code
_entity_poly.pdbx_strand_id
1 'polypeptide(L)'
;KQWPNVYLDLCWMHEINPKAYEDTLSEWLELVPNNKIMAFGGDYGYIEGTYGASRIVRQAVARVIQEKVDKGHWDKEDAEKVAGRILRQNAEAVFKLTQ
;
A
#
# COMPACT_ATOMS: atom_id res chain seq x y z
N LYS A 1 10.91 -9.46 7.42
CA LYS A 1 11.89 -8.35 7.21
C LYS A 1 13.35 -8.77 7.02
N GLN A 2 13.78 -9.96 7.46
CA GLN A 2 15.18 -10.41 7.39
C GLN A 2 15.67 -10.74 5.97
N TRP A 3 14.76 -11.08 5.05
CA TRP A 3 15.12 -11.41 3.66
C TRP A 3 15.06 -10.17 2.76
N PRO A 4 16.16 -9.78 2.09
CA PRO A 4 16.21 -8.55 1.30
C PRO A 4 15.33 -8.61 0.04
N ASN A 5 15.09 -9.81 -0.50
CA ASN A 5 14.35 -10.07 -1.74
C ASN A 5 12.91 -10.57 -1.55
N VAL A 6 12.39 -10.57 -0.32
CA VAL A 6 10.98 -10.91 -0.04
C VAL A 6 10.19 -9.63 0.26
N TYR A 7 9.03 -9.51 -0.38
CA TYR A 7 8.12 -8.36 -0.32
C TYR A 7 6.70 -8.85 0.00
N LEU A 8 5.92 -7.98 0.62
CA LEU A 8 4.51 -8.19 0.90
C LEU A 8 3.69 -7.41 -0.13
N ASP A 9 2.66 -8.05 -0.65
CA ASP A 9 1.85 -7.51 -1.74
C ASP A 9 0.35 -7.66 -1.39
N LEU A 10 -0.39 -6.57 -1.49
CA LEU A 10 -1.85 -6.52 -1.29
C LEU A 10 -2.64 -6.54 -2.60
N CYS A 11 -2.00 -6.92 -3.72
CA CYS A 11 -2.67 -7.19 -5.00
C CYS A 11 -4.00 -7.96 -4.77
N TRP A 12 -5.10 -7.45 -5.34
CA TRP A 12 -6.49 -7.94 -5.19
C TRP A 12 -7.15 -7.85 -3.81
N MET A 13 -6.42 -7.67 -2.72
CA MET A 13 -6.99 -7.82 -1.37
C MET A 13 -8.15 -6.85 -1.11
N HIS A 14 -8.09 -5.63 -1.67
CA HIS A 14 -9.16 -4.63 -1.55
C HIS A 14 -10.47 -5.05 -2.22
N GLU A 15 -10.43 -5.92 -3.23
CA GLU A 15 -11.62 -6.42 -3.94
C GLU A 15 -12.22 -7.63 -3.25
N ILE A 16 -11.35 -8.49 -2.71
CA ILE A 16 -11.75 -9.71 -2.03
C ILE A 16 -12.38 -9.36 -0.68
N ASN A 17 -11.71 -8.52 0.11
CA ASN A 17 -12.19 -8.12 1.43
C ASN A 17 -11.63 -6.76 1.84
N PRO A 18 -12.42 -5.67 1.65
CA PRO A 18 -11.99 -4.32 2.01
C PRO A 18 -11.57 -4.16 3.47
N LYS A 19 -12.24 -4.83 4.41
CA LYS A 19 -11.90 -4.74 5.83
C LYS A 19 -10.58 -5.44 6.13
N ALA A 20 -10.39 -6.65 5.61
CA ALA A 20 -9.15 -7.38 5.78
C ALA A 20 -7.97 -6.65 5.11
N TYR A 21 -8.19 -5.97 3.98
CA TYR A 21 -7.19 -5.11 3.35
C TYR A 21 -6.70 -4.01 4.31
N GLU A 22 -7.63 -3.27 4.93
CA GLU A 22 -7.28 -2.18 5.85
C GLU A 22 -6.58 -2.70 7.11
N ASP A 23 -7.09 -3.77 7.71
CA ASP A 23 -6.50 -4.40 8.90
C ASP A 23 -5.09 -4.92 8.61
N THR A 24 -4.94 -5.66 7.51
CA THR A 24 -3.64 -6.23 7.10
C THR A 24 -2.63 -5.12 6.83
N LEU A 25 -3.02 -4.05 6.13
CA LEU A 25 -2.14 -2.92 5.89
C LEU A 25 -1.75 -2.23 7.21
N SER A 26 -2.71 -2.00 8.10
CA SER A 26 -2.49 -1.37 9.41
C SER A 26 -1.50 -2.16 10.27
N GLU A 27 -1.63 -3.48 10.30
CA GLU A 27 -0.71 -4.39 10.99
C GLU A 27 0.68 -4.43 10.31
N TRP A 28 0.74 -4.55 8.98
CA TRP A 28 2.01 -4.63 8.27
C TRP A 28 2.86 -3.39 8.43
N LEU A 29 2.24 -2.20 8.49
CA LEU A 29 2.93 -0.94 8.75
C LEU A 29 3.58 -0.88 10.14
N GLU A 30 3.14 -1.69 11.09
CA GLU A 30 3.76 -1.84 12.41
C GLU A 30 4.79 -2.98 12.46
N LEU A 31 4.59 -4.04 11.67
CA LEU A 31 5.42 -5.24 11.72
C LEU A 31 6.68 -5.18 10.85
N VAL A 32 6.59 -4.54 9.67
CA VAL A 32 7.67 -4.52 8.68
C VAL A 32 7.99 -3.11 8.17
N PRO A 33 9.23 -2.86 7.73
CA PRO A 33 9.57 -1.59 7.08
C PRO A 33 8.67 -1.33 5.85
N ASN A 34 8.18 -0.09 5.70
CA ASN A 34 7.28 0.28 4.60
C ASN A 34 7.86 0.06 3.20
N ASN A 35 9.18 -0.02 3.03
CA ASN A 35 9.82 -0.35 1.75
C ASN A 35 9.63 -1.82 1.31
N LYS A 36 8.93 -2.63 2.12
CA LYS A 36 8.61 -4.03 1.84
C LYS A 36 7.17 -4.24 1.39
N ILE A 37 6.34 -3.19 1.36
CA ILE A 37 4.89 -3.30 1.13
C ILE A 37 4.55 -2.71 -0.24
N MET A 38 3.84 -3.46 -1.07
CA MET A 38 3.12 -2.95 -2.23
C MET A 38 1.64 -2.97 -1.89
N ALA A 39 1.03 -1.79 -1.81
CA ALA A 39 -0.35 -1.64 -1.34
C ALA A 39 -1.39 -1.79 -2.47
N PHE A 40 -0.95 -1.84 -3.73
CA PHE A 40 -1.85 -1.88 -4.88
C PHE A 40 -1.31 -2.80 -5.98
N GLY A 41 -2.23 -3.54 -6.59
CA GLY A 41 -2.02 -4.33 -7.79
C GLY A 41 -3.32 -4.96 -8.28
N GLY A 42 -3.30 -5.44 -9.51
CA GLY A 42 -4.36 -6.28 -10.09
C GLY A 42 -4.07 -6.62 -11.55
N ASP A 43 -4.80 -7.57 -12.11
CA ASP A 43 -4.74 -8.04 -13.50
C ASP A 43 -6.08 -7.82 -14.20
N TYR A 44 -6.55 -6.58 -14.19
CA TYR A 44 -7.79 -6.19 -14.85
C TYR A 44 -7.64 -6.33 -16.37
N GLY A 45 -8.56 -7.07 -17.01
CA GLY A 45 -8.64 -7.17 -18.46
C GLY A 45 -9.21 -5.92 -19.17
N TYR A 46 -9.52 -4.86 -18.42
CA TYR A 46 -10.11 -3.61 -18.93
C TYR A 46 -9.64 -2.40 -18.11
N ILE A 47 -9.58 -1.23 -18.76
CA ILE A 47 -8.92 -0.04 -18.22
C ILE A 47 -9.66 0.58 -17.02
N GLU A 48 -11.00 0.50 -17.05
CA GLU A 48 -11.87 1.03 -16.00
C GLU A 48 -11.66 0.30 -14.68
N GLY A 49 -11.36 -1.00 -14.73
CA GLY A 49 -11.05 -1.82 -13.55
C GLY A 49 -9.80 -1.32 -12.85
N THR A 50 -8.71 -1.11 -13.60
CA THR A 50 -7.45 -0.58 -13.06
C THR A 50 -7.66 0.81 -12.43
N TYR A 51 -8.38 1.69 -13.13
CA TYR A 51 -8.66 3.03 -12.61
C TYR A 51 -9.52 3.00 -11.34
N GLY A 52 -10.62 2.25 -11.35
CA GLY A 52 -11.54 2.11 -10.21
C GLY A 52 -10.83 1.54 -8.98
N ALA A 53 -10.12 0.43 -9.15
CA ALA A 53 -9.35 -0.21 -8.09
C ALA A 53 -8.30 0.75 -7.50
N SER A 54 -7.56 1.48 -8.34
CA SER A 54 -6.56 2.45 -7.86
C SER A 54 -7.17 3.59 -7.03
N ARG A 55 -8.41 3.99 -7.33
CA ARG A 55 -9.15 5.01 -6.56
C ARG A 55 -9.55 4.46 -5.20
N ILE A 56 -10.12 3.26 -5.16
CA ILE A 56 -10.56 2.59 -3.93
C ILE A 56 -9.37 2.38 -2.99
N VAL A 57 -8.26 1.86 -3.52
CA VAL A 57 -7.05 1.59 -2.74
C VAL A 57 -6.44 2.87 -2.17
N ARG A 58 -6.34 3.95 -2.94
CA ARG A 58 -5.85 5.25 -2.40
C ARG A 58 -6.70 5.74 -1.23
N GLN A 59 -8.02 5.55 -1.28
CA GLN A 59 -8.91 5.93 -0.17
C GLN A 59 -8.72 5.02 1.05
N ALA A 60 -8.58 3.71 0.86
CA ALA A 60 -8.33 2.77 1.95
C ALA A 60 -6.97 3.02 2.62
N VAL A 61 -5.92 3.23 1.82
CA VAL A 61 -4.60 3.63 2.32
C VAL A 61 -4.70 4.94 3.11
N ALA A 62 -5.40 5.94 2.59
CA ALA A 62 -5.58 7.21 3.30
C ALA A 62 -6.27 7.03 4.66
N ARG A 63 -7.30 6.17 4.78
CA ARG A 63 -7.96 5.87 6.06
C ARG A 63 -6.99 5.24 7.06
N VAL A 64 -6.25 4.21 6.65
CA VAL A 64 -5.28 3.53 7.53
C VAL A 64 -4.18 4.49 7.99
N ILE A 65 -3.64 5.30 7.07
CA ILE A 65 -2.61 6.28 7.40
C ILE A 65 -3.15 7.39 8.31
N GLN A 66 -4.36 7.89 8.04
CA GLN A 66 -5.01 8.90 8.87
C GLN A 66 -5.18 8.41 10.31
N GLU A 67 -5.57 7.15 10.51
CA GLU A 67 -5.67 6.56 11.86
C GLU A 67 -4.33 6.60 12.61
N LYS A 68 -3.20 6.36 11.93
CA LYS A 68 -1.87 6.45 12.55
C LYS A 68 -1.52 7.89 12.92
N VAL A 69 -1.88 8.87 12.08
CA VAL A 69 -1.69 10.30 12.35
C VAL A 69 -2.55 10.76 13.53
N ASP A 70 -3.82 10.36 13.57
CA ASP A 70 -4.77 10.72 14.64
C ASP A 70 -4.32 10.18 16.00
N LYS A 71 -3.67 9.01 16.03
CA LYS A 71 -3.05 8.42 17.23
C LYS A 71 -1.71 9.06 17.60
N GLY A 72 -1.22 10.03 16.82
CA GLY A 72 0.06 10.69 17.04
C GLY A 72 1.28 9.81 16.75
N HIS A 73 1.12 8.71 16.02
CA HIS A 73 2.26 7.85 15.66
C HIS A 73 3.11 8.47 14.55
N TRP A 74 2.48 9.17 13.61
CA TRP A 74 3.14 9.83 12.48
C TRP A 74 2.70 11.28 12.38
N ASP A 75 3.60 12.13 11.89
CA ASP A 75 3.21 13.43 11.38
C ASP A 75 2.75 13.33 9.91
N LYS A 76 2.33 14.46 9.35
CA LYS A 76 1.85 14.54 7.97
C LYS A 76 2.94 14.21 6.95
N GLU A 77 4.18 14.60 7.22
CA GLU A 77 5.29 14.39 6.28
C GLU A 77 5.64 12.91 6.19
N ASP A 78 5.69 12.21 7.32
CA ASP A 78 5.90 10.77 7.38
C ASP A 78 4.74 10.01 6.74
N ALA A 79 3.50 10.43 6.97
CA ALA A 79 2.31 9.88 6.33
C ALA A 79 2.40 9.96 4.78
N GLU A 80 2.75 11.13 4.24
CA GLU A 80 2.90 11.33 2.80
C GLU A 80 4.06 10.50 2.21
N LYS A 81 5.20 10.44 2.90
CA LYS A 81 6.34 9.60 2.50
C LYS A 81 5.98 8.12 2.45
N VAL A 82 5.29 7.61 3.47
CA VAL A 82 4.84 6.21 3.54
C VAL A 82 3.87 5.91 2.41
N ALA A 83 2.85 6.77 2.21
CA ALA A 83 1.88 6.62 1.13
C ALA A 83 2.55 6.55 -0.24
N GLY A 84 3.47 7.49 -0.54
CA GLY A 84 4.20 7.52 -1.80
C GLY A 84 5.05 6.26 -2.03
N ARG A 85 5.65 5.71 -0.98
CA ARG A 85 6.40 4.45 -1.07
C ARG A 85 5.52 3.27 -1.42
N ILE A 86 4.50 3.00 -0.61
CA ILE A 86 3.71 1.78 -0.72
C ILE A 86 2.77 1.75 -1.94
N LEU A 87 2.37 2.93 -2.44
CA LEU A 87 1.50 3.06 -3.61
C LEU A 87 2.26 3.11 -4.94
N ARG A 88 3.57 3.36 -4.94
CA ARG A 88 4.32 3.62 -6.18
C ARG A 88 5.79 3.23 -6.13
N GLN A 89 6.58 3.88 -5.27
CA GLN A 89 8.04 3.82 -5.38
C GLN A 89 8.59 2.42 -5.13
N ASN A 90 7.96 1.65 -4.24
CA ASN A 90 8.35 0.26 -3.98
C ASN A 90 8.16 -0.62 -5.23
N ALA A 91 7.02 -0.49 -5.91
CA ALA A 91 6.76 -1.23 -7.15
C ALA A 91 7.72 -0.80 -8.27
N GLU A 92 7.98 0.50 -8.42
CA GLU A 92 8.97 1.02 -9.39
C GLU A 92 10.36 0.39 -9.16
N ALA A 93 10.80 0.29 -7.91
CA ALA A 93 12.09 -0.31 -7.56
C ALA A 93 12.14 -1.83 -7.76
N VAL A 94 11.08 -2.55 -7.35
CA VAL A 94 11.00 -4.01 -7.47
C VAL A 94 10.94 -4.45 -8.93
N PHE A 95 10.11 -3.79 -9.74
CA PHE A 95 9.88 -4.13 -11.14
C PHE A 95 10.80 -3.38 -12.12
N LYS A 96 11.67 -2.49 -11.62
CA LYS A 96 12.66 -1.73 -12.41
C LYS A 96 12.01 -0.90 -13.53
N LEU A 97 10.95 -0.16 -13.21
CA LEU A 97 10.10 0.53 -14.19
C LEU A 97 10.62 1.88 -14.69
N THR A 98 11.63 2.45 -14.02
CA THR A 98 12.14 3.81 -14.28
C THR A 98 13.64 3.85 -14.57
N GLN A 99 14.15 2.82 -15.26
CA GLN A 99 15.54 2.78 -15.73
C GLN A 99 15.77 3.63 -16.98
#